data_AF-A0A966D0U5-F1
#
_entry.id   AF-A0A966D0U5-F1
#
_cell.length_a   1.000
_cell.length_b   1.000
_cell.length_c   1.000
_cell.angle_alpha   90.00
_cell.angle_beta   90.00
_cell.angle_gamma   90.00
#
_symmetry.space_group_name_H-M   'P 1'
#
loop_
_entity.id
_entity.type
_entity.pdbx_description
1 polymer ?
#
loop_
_entity_poly.entity_id
_entity_poly.type
_entity_poly.pdbx_seq_one_letter_code
_entity_poly.pdbx_strand_id
1 'polypeptide(L)' 'MKKNIALVYGGDSSEYEVSVKSGKHIAQNIDRDRYNVWEVLLRGGEWNVLAG' A
#
# COMPACT_ATOMS: atom_id res chain seq x y z
N MET A 1 -4.20 -12.67 17.58
CA MET A 1 -3.94 -12.87 16.14
C MET A 1 -3.79 -11.52 15.46
N LYS A 2 -2.73 -11.32 14.66
CA LYS A 2 -2.57 -10.09 13.87
C LYS A 2 -3.67 -10.02 12.81
N LYS A 3 -4.18 -8.81 12.53
CA LYS A 3 -5.19 -8.61 11.47
C LYS A 3 -4.47 -8.43 10.14
N ASN A 4 -5.02 -9.03 9.08
CA ASN A 4 -4.56 -8.76 7.72
C ASN A 4 -5.16 -7.44 7.24
N ILE A 5 -4.31 -6.53 6.74
CA ILE A 5 -4.74 -5.28 6.14
C ILE A 5 -4.05 -5.09 4.79
N ALA A 6 -4.81 -4.62 3.80
CA ALA A 6 -4.28 -4.21 2.52
C ALA A 6 -4.01 -2.70 2.54
N LEU A 7 -2.76 -2.31 2.32
CA LEU A 7 -2.37 -0.92 2.13
C LEU A 7 -2.33 -0.63 0.63
N VAL A 8 -3.42 -0.04 0.12
CA VAL A 8 -3.57 0.28 -1.31
C VAL A 8 -3.08 1.69 -1.58
N TYR A 9 -2.24 1.87 -2.60
CA TYR A 9 -1.77 3.18 -3.06
C TYR A 9 -1.47 3.18 -4.56
N GLY A 10 -1.17 4.36 -5.11
CA GLY A 10 -1.11 4.60 -6.56
C GLY A 10 -2.45 5.13 -7.09
N GLY A 11 -3.01 4.46 -8.09
CA GLY A 11 -4.25 4.83 -8.78
C GLY A 11 -4.05 5.48 -10.15
N ASP A 12 -5.13 5.55 -10.92
CA ASP A 12 -5.16 6.19 -12.24
C ASP A 12 -5.52 7.67 -12.14
N SER A 13 -4.71 8.38 -11.36
CA SER A 13 -4.83 9.80 -11.09
C SER A 13 -3.54 10.54 -11.47
N SER A 14 -3.65 11.85 -11.73
CA SER A 14 -2.49 12.75 -11.84
C SER A 14 -1.66 12.78 -10.54
N GLU A 15 -2.25 12.40 -9.42
CA GLU A 15 -1.60 12.30 -8.11
C GLU A 15 -0.91 10.95 -7.85
N TYR A 16 -0.77 10.09 -8.88
CA TYR A 16 -0.18 8.76 -8.73
C TYR A 16 1.15 8.77 -7.95
N GLU A 17 2.09 9.65 -8.31
CA GLU A 17 3.39 9.71 -7.63
C GLU A 17 3.28 10.15 -6.17
N VAL A 18 2.34 11.06 -5.88
CA VAL A 18 2.06 11.55 -4.52
C VAL A 18 1.46 10.41 -3.69
N SER A 19 0.49 9.70 -4.24
CA SER A 19 -0.14 8.52 -3.62
C SER A 19 0.89 7.43 -3.31
N VAL A 20 1.80 7.12 -4.26
CA VAL A 20 2.89 6.14 -4.04
C VAL A 20 3.83 6.58 -2.92
N LYS A 21 4.23 7.87 -2.88
CA LYS A 21 5.09 8.39 -1.80
C LYS A 21 4.42 8.28 -0.43
N SER A 22 3.14 8.67 -0.34
CA SER A 22 2.35 8.55 0.90
C SER A 22 2.17 7.10 1.34
N GLY A 23 1.86 6.20 0.40
CA GLY A 23 1.73 4.76 0.65
C GLY A 23 3.01 4.16 1.20
N LYS A 24 4.16 4.45 0.57
CA LYS A 24 5.47 4.00 1.08
C LYS A 24 5.80 4.56 2.46
N HIS A 25 5.45 5.82 2.74
CA HIS A 25 5.64 6.41 4.05
C HIS A 25 4.81 5.69 5.12
N ILE A 26 3.55 5.36 4.84
CA ILE A 26 2.71 4.55 5.74
C ILE A 26 3.30 3.16 5.91
N ALA A 27 3.69 2.50 4.82
CA ALA A 27 4.31 1.17 4.86
C ALA A 27 5.56 1.15 5.73
N GLN A 28 6.37 2.22 5.77
CA GLN A 28 7.55 2.29 6.63
C GLN A 28 7.21 2.45 8.12
N ASN A 29 6.09 3.08 8.45
CA ASN A 29 5.75 3.46 9.82
C ASN A 29 4.63 2.64 10.47
N ILE A 30 3.92 1.83 9.68
CA ILE A 30 2.82 1.01 10.18
C ILE A 30 3.33 -0.12 11.08
N ASP A 31 2.64 -0.32 12.20
CA ASP A 31 2.96 -1.33 13.20
C ASP A 31 2.72 -2.76 12.66
N ARG A 32 3.81 -3.39 12.20
CA ARG A 32 3.81 -4.78 11.71
C ARG A 32 3.74 -5.83 12.82
N ASP A 33 3.86 -5.43 14.10
CA ASP A 33 3.59 -6.32 15.23
C ASP A 33 2.10 -6.42 15.52
N ARG A 34 1.34 -5.38 15.18
CA ARG A 34 -0.12 -5.39 15.28
C ARG A 34 -0.82 -5.94 14.04
N TYR A 35 -0.24 -5.76 12.85
CA TYR A 35 -0.87 -6.09 11.56
C TYR A 35 0.03 -6.89 10.63
N ASN A 36 -0.58 -7.78 9.83
CA ASN A 36 0.06 -8.33 8.63
C ASN A 36 -0.30 -7.39 7.48
N VAL A 37 0.68 -6.68 6.95
CA VAL A 37 0.46 -5.60 5.99
C VAL A 37 0.79 -6.07 4.59
N TRP A 38 -0.20 -6.01 3.70
CA TRP A 38 -0.06 -6.35 2.30
C TRP A 38 -0.06 -5.06 1.48
N GLU A 39 1.06 -4.73 0.86
CA GLU A 39 1.16 -3.53 0.02
C GLU A 39 0.61 -3.83 -1.38
N VAL A 40 -0.33 -3.01 -1.83
CA VAL A 40 -1.00 -3.19 -3.12
C VAL A 40 -0.88 -1.92 -3.94
N LEU A 41 -0.19 -2.01 -5.07
CA LEU A 41 -0.06 -0.92 -6.03
C LEU A 41 -1.12 -1.04 -7.13
N LEU A 42 -1.89 0.03 -7.29
CA LEU A 42 -2.84 0.20 -8.39
C LEU A 42 -2.23 1.08 -9.49
N ARG A 43 -2.21 0.59 -10.74
CA ARG A 43 -1.82 1.38 -11.91
C ARG A 43 -2.41 0.78 -13.20
N GLY A 44 -2.98 1.61 -14.05
CA GLY A 44 -3.56 1.22 -15.34
C GLY A 44 -4.69 0.19 -15.21
N GLY A 45 -5.49 0.27 -14.15
CA GLY A 45 -6.47 -0.76 -13.80
C GLY A 45 -5.89 -2.08 -13.27
N GLU A 46 -4.56 -2.25 -13.24
CA GLU A 46 -3.90 -3.43 -12.69
C GLU A 46 -3.66 -3.29 -11.19
N TRP A 47 -3.87 -4.39 -10.46
CA TRP A 47 -3.68 -4.50 -9.02
C TRP A 47 -2.52 -5.46 -8.73
N ASN A 48 -1.42 -4.93 -8.20
CA ASN A 48 -0.20 -5.71 -7.94
C ASN A 48 0.12 -5.75 -6.44
N VAL A 49 0.26 -6.95 -5.88
CA VAL A 49 0.77 -7.12 -4.51
C VAL A 49 2.30 -7.01 -4.55
N LEU A 50 2.85 -6.01 -3.86
CA LEU A 50 4.28 -5.72 -3.88
C LEU A 50 5.04 -6.39 -2.73
N ALA A 51 4.41 -6.50 -1.56
CA ALA A 51 5.01 -7.05 -0.35
C ALA A 51 3.93 -7.58 0.61
N GLY A 52 4.30 -8.56 1.43
CA GLY A 52 3.48 -9.18 2.48
C GLY A 52 4.33 -9.67 3.64
#